data_AF-A0A0C2H655-F1
#
_entry.id   AF-A0A0C2H655-F1
#
_cell.length_a   1.000
_cell.length_b   1.000
_cell.length_c   1.000
_cell.angle_alpha   90.00
_cell.angle_beta   90.00
_cell.angle_gamma   90.00
#
_symmetry.space_group_name_H-M   'P 1'
#
loop_
_entity.id
_entity.type
_entity.pdbx_description
1 polymer ?
#
loop_
_entity_poly.entity_id
_entity_poly.type
_entity_poly.pdbx_seq_one_letter_code
_entity_poly.pdbx_strand_id
1 'polypeptide(L)'
;MTPLMKLCDSVDGDELPDGPVGRLLKRRKRPGLLPSIPRTVSASVKESLLEGWLQAVKTAGSSMDYRGLLMTYVQQLVRNRSFSKISGVLNDLNEQGSICGVMRSALREDVEKIVASDPMTSSLLRPSDSGGLVNFVVSQ
;
A
#
# COMPACT_ATOMS: atom_id res chain seq x y z
N MET A 1 1.41 -35.23 11.73
CA MET A 1 0.93 -33.92 12.25
C MET A 1 1.67 -32.83 11.49
N THR A 2 1.01 -32.18 10.52
CA THR A 2 1.57 -30.99 9.86
C THR A 2 1.62 -29.86 10.88
N PRO A 3 2.80 -29.27 11.18
CA PRO A 3 2.84 -28.13 12.07
C PRO A 3 2.06 -27.00 11.40
N LEU A 4 1.15 -26.38 12.16
CA LEU A 4 0.44 -25.16 11.78
C LEU A 4 1.44 -24.22 11.10
N MET A 5 1.12 -23.81 9.86
CA MET A 5 1.86 -22.78 9.13
C MET A 5 2.09 -21.59 10.06
N LYS A 6 3.34 -21.45 10.52
CA LYS A 6 3.80 -20.22 11.15
C LYS A 6 3.80 -19.17 10.05
N LEU A 7 2.71 -18.40 9.97
CA LEU A 7 2.66 -17.24 9.10
C LEU A 7 3.83 -16.33 9.48
N CYS A 8 4.78 -16.19 8.56
CA CYS A 8 5.86 -15.24 8.68
C CYS A 8 5.24 -13.84 8.63
N ASP A 9 5.21 -13.14 9.76
CA ASP A 9 4.97 -11.71 9.75
C ASP A 9 6.26 -11.04 9.25
N SER A 10 6.38 -10.87 7.93
CA SER A 10 7.53 -10.23 7.26
C SER A 10 7.57 -8.69 7.42
N VAL A 11 6.64 -8.11 8.18
CA VAL A 11 6.57 -6.67 8.49
C VAL A 11 7.30 -6.45 9.81
N ASP A 12 8.30 -5.56 9.86
CA ASP A 12 9.08 -5.30 11.07
C ASP A 12 8.27 -4.59 12.18
N GLY A 13 8.72 -4.68 13.43
CA GLY A 13 7.95 -4.28 14.62
C GLY A 13 7.83 -2.78 14.69
N ASP A 14 8.90 -2.17 14.23
CA ASP A 14 9.11 -0.77 14.01
C ASP A 14 8.27 -0.22 12.84
N GLU A 15 8.00 -1.03 11.80
CA GLU A 15 7.16 -0.63 10.65
C GLU A 15 5.65 -0.55 10.99
N LEU A 16 5.24 -0.98 12.19
CA LEU A 16 3.84 -0.97 12.61
C LEU A 16 3.45 0.31 13.37
N PRO A 17 2.28 0.88 13.08
CA PRO A 17 1.77 2.04 13.81
C PRO A 17 1.50 1.73 15.30
N ASP A 18 1.37 2.78 16.12
CA ASP A 18 1.07 2.66 17.57
C ASP A 18 -0.43 2.69 17.91
N GLY A 19 -1.28 2.64 16.89
CA GLY A 19 -2.73 2.57 17.10
C GLY A 19 -3.18 1.22 17.67
N PRO A 20 -4.47 1.05 17.97
CA PRO A 20 -5.02 -0.18 18.55
C PRO A 20 -4.65 -1.44 17.77
N VAL A 21 -4.71 -1.42 16.43
CA VAL A 21 -4.38 -2.60 15.61
C VAL A 21 -2.87 -2.81 15.57
N GLY A 22 -2.09 -1.75 15.37
CA GLY A 22 -0.64 -1.85 15.38
C GLY A 22 -0.08 -2.39 16.71
N ARG A 23 -0.63 -1.97 17.86
CA ARG A 23 -0.28 -2.53 19.18
C ARG A 23 -0.62 -4.01 19.31
N LEU A 24 -1.74 -4.48 18.75
CA LEU A 24 -2.09 -5.90 18.74
C LEU A 24 -1.11 -6.70 17.88
N LEU A 25 -0.75 -6.17 16.71
CA LEU A 25 0.20 -6.81 15.78
C LEU A 25 1.63 -6.84 16.35
N LYS A 26 2.07 -5.80 17.07
CA LYS A 26 3.36 -5.79 17.77
C LYS A 26 3.48 -6.89 18.83
N ARG A 27 2.36 -7.34 19.41
CA ARG A 27 2.32 -8.44 20.40
C ARG A 27 2.38 -9.83 19.77
N ARG A 28 2.25 -9.97 18.44
CA ARG A 28 2.41 -11.28 17.78
C ARG A 28 3.86 -11.72 17.81
N LYS A 29 4.08 -12.99 18.19
CA LYS A 29 5.39 -13.65 18.09
C LYS A 29 5.73 -13.83 16.62
N ARG A 30 6.89 -13.33 16.21
CA ARG A 30 7.29 -13.29 14.80
C ARG A 30 8.27 -14.41 14.49
N PRO A 31 7.86 -15.40 13.71
CA PRO A 31 8.82 -16.34 13.14
C PRO A 31 9.72 -15.56 12.19
N GLY A 32 11.04 -15.61 12.40
CA GLY A 32 12.00 -15.02 11.47
C GLY A 32 11.85 -15.58 10.06
N LEU A 33 12.50 -14.93 9.09
CA LEU A 33 12.46 -15.33 7.68
C LEU A 33 12.87 -16.81 7.56
N LEU A 34 11.99 -17.65 7.01
CA LEU A 34 12.33 -19.04 6.76
C LEU A 34 13.37 -19.07 5.62
N PRO A 35 14.56 -19.65 5.83
CA PRO A 35 15.67 -19.59 4.87
C PRO A 35 15.36 -20.28 3.53
N SER A 36 14.31 -21.09 3.47
CA SER A 36 13.90 -21.86 2.29
C SER A 36 12.91 -21.15 1.36
N ILE A 37 12.36 -19.98 1.75
CA ILE A 37 11.30 -19.32 0.96
C ILE A 37 11.93 -18.28 0.00
N PRO A 38 11.62 -18.34 -1.31
CA PRO A 38 12.06 -17.31 -2.25
C PRO A 38 11.58 -15.91 -1.82
N ARG A 39 12.47 -14.91 -1.92
CA ARG A 39 12.17 -13.53 -1.48
C ARG A 39 10.94 -12.95 -2.18
N THR A 40 10.71 -13.27 -3.44
CA THR A 40 9.53 -12.84 -4.21
C THR A 40 8.22 -13.39 -3.65
N VAL A 41 8.24 -14.65 -3.20
CA VAL A 41 7.07 -15.28 -2.55
C VAL A 41 6.83 -14.62 -1.19
N SER A 42 7.89 -14.39 -0.41
CA SER A 42 7.78 -13.68 0.87
C SER A 42 7.25 -12.25 0.70
N ALA A 43 7.67 -11.54 -0.35
CA ALA A 43 7.18 -10.19 -0.66
C ALA A 43 5.68 -10.20 -0.99
N SER A 44 5.23 -11.18 -1.79
CA SER A 44 3.81 -11.33 -2.16
C SER A 44 2.93 -11.67 -0.96
N VAL A 45 3.43 -12.50 -0.03
CA VAL A 45 2.76 -12.79 1.25
C VAL A 45 2.70 -11.53 2.12
N LYS A 46 3.78 -10.74 2.19
CA LYS A 46 3.80 -9.46 2.92
C LYS A 46 2.75 -8.49 2.36
N GLU A 47 2.62 -8.38 1.05
CA GLU A 47 1.56 -7.58 0.42
C GLU A 47 0.16 -8.06 0.84
N SER A 48 -0.11 -9.38 0.73
CA SER A 48 -1.42 -9.95 1.06
C SER A 48 -1.79 -9.75 2.55
N LEU A 49 -0.80 -9.84 3.45
CA LEU A 49 -0.99 -9.56 4.88
C LEU A 49 -1.34 -8.09 5.12
N LEU A 50 -0.62 -7.17 4.46
CA LEU A 50 -0.86 -5.73 4.59
C LEU A 50 -2.24 -5.34 4.03
N GLU A 51 -2.69 -5.94 2.92
CA GLU A 51 -4.05 -5.78 2.39
C GLU A 51 -5.10 -6.22 3.43
N GLY A 52 -4.92 -7.39 4.04
CA GLY A 52 -5.81 -7.89 5.08
C GLY A 52 -5.86 -6.98 6.31
N TRP A 53 -4.71 -6.42 6.73
CA TRP A 53 -4.67 -5.48 7.85
C TRP A 53 -5.27 -4.13 7.52
N LEU A 54 -5.07 -3.61 6.30
CA LEU A 54 -5.73 -2.39 5.85
C LEU A 54 -7.26 -2.53 5.92
N GLN A 55 -7.80 -3.67 5.48
CA GLN A 55 -9.23 -3.95 5.58
C GLN A 55 -9.70 -4.03 7.05
N ALA A 56 -8.94 -4.69 7.91
CA ALA A 56 -9.24 -4.78 9.33
C ALA A 56 -9.23 -3.39 10.01
N VAL A 57 -8.26 -2.54 9.67
CA VAL A 57 -8.15 -1.19 10.21
C VAL A 57 -9.23 -0.26 9.66
N LYS A 58 -9.59 -0.37 8.37
CA LYS A 58 -10.75 0.32 7.81
C LYS A 58 -12.01 0.01 8.63
N THR A 59 -12.21 -1.26 8.96
CA THR A 59 -13.33 -1.73 9.78
C THR A 59 -13.26 -1.21 11.22
N ALA A 60 -12.06 -1.15 11.80
CA ALA A 60 -11.85 -0.62 13.16
C ALA A 60 -11.94 0.91 13.24
N GLY A 61 -11.86 1.64 12.12
CA GLY A 61 -11.97 3.09 12.07
C GLY A 61 -10.77 3.86 12.62
N SER A 62 -9.60 3.22 12.77
CA SER A 62 -8.40 3.86 13.34
C SER A 62 -7.63 4.66 12.27
N SER A 63 -7.73 5.98 12.32
CA SER A 63 -7.02 6.91 11.40
C SER A 63 -5.50 6.70 11.42
N MET A 64 -4.93 6.58 12.62
CA MET A 64 -3.50 6.42 12.85
C MET A 64 -2.98 5.09 12.30
N ASP A 65 -3.67 3.99 12.60
CA ASP A 65 -3.28 2.69 12.05
C ASP A 65 -3.46 2.66 10.53
N TYR A 66 -4.51 3.29 10.01
CA TYR A 66 -4.82 3.25 8.59
C TYR A 66 -3.73 3.95 7.78
N ARG A 67 -3.39 5.18 8.19
CA ARG A 67 -2.32 5.94 7.54
C ARG A 67 -0.99 5.19 7.63
N GLY A 68 -0.61 4.72 8.82
CA GLY A 68 0.65 3.99 9.02
C GLY A 68 0.76 2.74 8.15
N LEU A 69 -0.25 1.86 8.18
CA LEU A 69 -0.26 0.65 7.36
C LEU A 69 -0.34 0.95 5.87
N LEU A 70 -1.03 2.01 5.45
CA LEU A 70 -1.11 2.39 4.04
C LEU A 70 0.27 2.81 3.52
N MET A 71 1.02 3.59 4.29
CA MET A 71 2.39 3.97 3.91
C MET A 71 3.30 2.74 3.81
N THR A 72 3.25 1.83 4.79
CA THR A 72 4.04 0.58 4.77
C THR A 72 3.65 -0.32 3.60
N TYR A 73 2.35 -0.40 3.27
CA TYR A 73 1.85 -1.13 2.12
C TYR A 73 2.37 -0.55 0.81
N VAL A 74 2.25 0.77 0.59
CA VAL A 74 2.74 1.41 -0.62
C VAL A 74 4.25 1.28 -0.77
N GLN A 75 5.02 1.43 0.31
CA GLN A 75 6.47 1.16 0.27
C GLN A 75 6.78 -0.27 -0.17
N GLN A 76 6.01 -1.25 0.31
CA GLN A 76 6.16 -2.65 -0.10
C GLN A 76 5.82 -2.85 -1.58
N LEU A 77 4.74 -2.21 -2.07
CA LEU A 77 4.36 -2.27 -3.49
C LEU A 77 5.43 -1.65 -4.39
N VAL A 78 6.03 -0.53 -3.98
CA VAL A 78 7.12 0.13 -4.72
C VAL A 78 8.36 -0.79 -4.77
N ARG A 79 8.77 -1.36 -3.63
CA ARG A 79 9.88 -2.33 -3.57
C ARG A 79 9.66 -3.54 -4.48
N ASN A 80 8.42 -4.04 -4.57
CA ASN A 80 8.06 -5.18 -5.40
C ASN A 80 7.70 -4.80 -6.86
N ARG A 81 7.64 -3.50 -7.16
CA ARG A 81 7.20 -2.94 -8.46
C ARG A 81 5.83 -3.45 -8.89
N SER A 82 4.90 -3.53 -7.94
CA SER A 82 3.52 -3.98 -8.16
C SER A 82 2.66 -2.87 -8.78
N PHE A 83 2.96 -2.47 -10.03
CA PHE A 83 2.39 -1.30 -10.70
C PHE A 83 0.85 -1.25 -10.68
N SER A 84 0.18 -2.37 -10.98
CA SER A 84 -1.29 -2.44 -11.00
C SER A 84 -1.90 -2.15 -9.62
N LYS A 85 -1.27 -2.61 -8.54
CA LYS A 85 -1.72 -2.34 -7.17
C LYS A 85 -1.49 -0.89 -6.78
N ILE A 86 -0.34 -0.30 -7.17
CA ILE A 86 -0.03 1.12 -6.92
C ILE A 86 -1.06 2.00 -7.63
N SER A 87 -1.36 1.73 -8.91
CA SER A 87 -2.39 2.44 -9.66
C SER A 87 -3.77 2.30 -9.02
N GLY A 88 -4.13 1.10 -8.55
CA GLY A 88 -5.38 0.88 -7.80
C GLY A 88 -5.49 1.76 -6.55
N VAL A 89 -4.42 1.86 -5.75
CA VAL A 89 -4.39 2.73 -4.56
C VAL A 89 -4.52 4.21 -4.94
N LEU A 90 -3.79 4.67 -5.97
CA LEU A 90 -3.87 6.06 -6.42
C LEU A 90 -5.27 6.44 -6.93
N ASN A 91 -5.95 5.50 -7.59
CA ASN A 91 -7.33 5.70 -8.06
C ASN A 91 -8.33 5.75 -6.90
N ASP A 92 -8.24 4.85 -5.91
CA ASP A 92 -9.10 4.86 -4.69
C ASP A 92 -8.94 6.17 -3.89
N LEU A 93 -7.73 6.73 -3.86
CA LEU A 93 -7.44 7.99 -3.17
C LEU A 93 -7.77 9.23 -4.00
N ASN A 94 -8.06 9.10 -5.29
CA ASN A 94 -8.48 10.21 -6.14
C ASN A 94 -9.96 10.59 -5.91
N GLU A 95 -10.73 9.70 -5.28
CA GLU A 95 -12.10 9.99 -4.87
C GLU A 95 -12.16 11.09 -3.80
N GLN A 96 -13.28 11.82 -3.77
CA GLN A 96 -13.53 12.80 -2.72
C GLN A 96 -13.86 12.13 -1.38
N GLY A 97 -13.65 12.86 -0.28
CA GLY A 97 -14.03 12.43 1.07
C GLY A 97 -12.87 12.00 1.96
N SER A 98 -13.18 11.18 2.96
CA SER A 98 -12.23 10.73 3.97
C SER A 98 -12.33 9.22 4.21
N ILE A 99 -11.20 8.61 4.59
CA ILE A 99 -11.12 7.21 5.01
C ILE A 99 -10.60 7.19 6.44
N CYS A 100 -11.34 6.53 7.34
CA CYS A 100 -11.04 6.50 8.77
C CYS A 100 -10.81 7.91 9.37
N GLY A 101 -11.51 8.93 8.87
CA GLY A 101 -11.35 10.32 9.35
C GLY A 101 -10.14 11.08 8.79
N VAL A 102 -9.34 10.49 7.90
CA VAL A 102 -8.25 11.18 7.19
C VAL A 102 -8.70 11.53 5.77
N MET A 103 -8.44 12.76 5.32
CA MET A 103 -8.77 13.18 3.95
C MET A 103 -8.02 12.33 2.92
N ARG A 104 -8.73 11.86 1.89
CA ARG A 104 -8.15 11.08 0.80
C ARG A 104 -7.04 11.85 0.06
N SER A 105 -7.20 13.15 -0.12
CA SER A 105 -6.18 14.03 -0.72
C SER A 105 -4.86 14.04 0.06
N ALA A 106 -4.92 14.16 1.38
CA ALA A 106 -3.73 14.14 2.24
C ALA A 106 -3.01 12.79 2.17
N LEU A 107 -3.77 11.68 2.16
CA LEU A 107 -3.20 10.35 1.96
C LEU A 107 -2.58 10.20 0.56
N ARG A 108 -3.23 10.75 -0.46
CA ARG A 108 -2.74 10.72 -1.84
C ARG A 108 -1.39 11.41 -1.96
N GLU A 109 -1.24 12.62 -1.40
CA GLU A 109 0.03 13.34 -1.39
C GLU A 109 1.17 12.54 -0.74
N ASP A 110 0.90 11.86 0.38
CA ASP A 110 1.90 11.01 1.04
C ASP A 110 2.27 9.80 0.16
N VAL A 111 1.28 9.16 -0.47
CA VAL A 111 1.49 8.02 -1.38
C VAL A 111 2.29 8.44 -2.60
N GLU A 112 1.97 9.58 -3.20
CA GLU A 112 2.68 10.12 -4.37
C GLU A 112 4.15 10.39 -4.05
N LYS A 113 4.47 10.94 -2.87
CA LYS A 113 5.87 11.12 -2.43
C LYS A 113 6.64 9.80 -2.36
N ILE A 114 6.01 8.74 -1.86
CA ILE A 114 6.64 7.41 -1.78
C ILE A 114 6.83 6.84 -3.19
N VAL A 115 5.82 6.91 -4.07
CA VAL A 115 5.90 6.40 -5.45
C VAL A 115 6.95 7.18 -6.27
N ALA A 116 7.07 8.48 -6.05
CA ALA A 116 8.06 9.33 -6.72
C ALA A 116 9.51 9.03 -6.28
N SER A 117 9.70 8.45 -5.09
CA SER A 117 11.04 8.14 -4.58
C SER A 117 11.75 7.02 -5.35
N ASP A 118 11.00 6.18 -6.08
CA ASP A 118 11.56 5.15 -6.96
C ASP A 118 11.37 5.54 -8.44
N PRO A 119 12.45 5.60 -9.23
CA PRO A 119 12.38 6.08 -10.62
C PRO A 119 11.55 5.16 -11.52
N MET A 120 11.43 3.86 -11.23
CA MET A 120 10.63 2.94 -12.03
C MET A 120 9.13 3.17 -11.79
N THR A 121 8.72 3.38 -10.53
CA THR A 121 7.31 3.60 -10.19
C THR A 121 6.84 5.04 -10.39
N SER A 122 7.76 6.02 -10.42
CA SER A 122 7.43 7.43 -10.65
C SER A 122 6.69 7.69 -11.97
N SER A 123 6.87 6.81 -12.97
CA SER A 123 6.16 6.86 -14.26
C SER A 123 4.63 6.80 -14.10
N LEU A 124 4.12 6.19 -13.03
CA LEU A 124 2.68 6.11 -12.74
C LEU A 124 2.06 7.44 -12.30
N LEU A 125 2.89 8.39 -11.86
CA LEU A 125 2.44 9.71 -11.40
C LEU A 125 2.28 10.70 -12.55
N ARG A 126 2.82 10.36 -13.73
CA ARG A 126 2.61 11.17 -14.92
C ARG A 126 1.14 11.02 -15.31
N PRO A 127 0.35 12.11 -15.38
CA PRO A 127 -0.93 12.02 -16.03
C PRO A 127 -0.66 11.48 -17.43
N SER A 128 -1.37 10.41 -17.82
CA SER A 128 -1.38 10.04 -19.23
C SER A 128 -1.92 11.26 -19.97
N ASP A 129 -1.07 11.94 -20.75
CA ASP A 129 -1.49 12.88 -21.78
C ASP A 129 -2.25 12.09 -22.87
N SER A 130 -3.42 11.57 -22.51
CA SER A 130 -4.43 11.05 -23.42
C SER A 130 -5.50 12.12 -23.54
N GLY A 131 -5.11 13.24 -24.14
CA GLY A 131 -5.95 14.42 -24.34
C GLY A 131 -5.47 15.28 -25.51
N GLY A 132 -4.82 14.67 -26.52
CA GLY A 132 -4.51 15.31 -27.79
C GLY A 132 -5.77 15.44 -28.67
N LEU A 133 -6.76 16.20 -28.21
CA LEU A 133 -7.91 16.61 -29.00
C LEU A 133 -7.57 17.97 -29.63
N VAL A 134 -6.67 17.96 -30.61
CA VAL A 134 -6.54 19.10 -31.53
C VAL A 134 -7.66 18.98 -32.57
N ASN A 135 -8.65 19.84 -32.40
CA ASN A 135 -9.80 20.03 -33.26
C ASN A 135 -9.42 20.00 -34.75
N PHE A 136 -10.05 19.10 -35.49
CA PHE A 136 -10.36 19.33 -36.89
C PHE A 136 -11.22 20.60 -36.98
N VAL A 137 -10.65 21.70 -37.44
CA VAL A 137 -11.42 22.78 -38.06
C VAL A 137 -11.29 22.58 -39.57
N VAL A 138 -12.34 22.03 -40.16
CA VAL A 138 -12.58 22.01 -41.60
C VAL A 138 -13.61 23.11 -41.91
N SER A 139 -13.26 23.94 -42.89
CA SER A 139 -14.11 24.81 -43.73
C SER A 139 -14.68 26.08 -43.06
N GLN A 140 -14.73 27.25 -43.72
CA GLN A 140 -14.68 27.60 -45.15
C GLN A 140 -13.75 28.78 -45.42
#